data_AF-V5GSK3-F1
#
_entry.id   AF-V5GSK3-F1
#
_cell.length_a   1.000
_cell.length_b   1.000
_cell.length_c   1.000
_cell.angle_alpha   90.00
_cell.angle_beta   90.00
_cell.angle_gamma   90.00
#
_symmetry.space_group_name_H-M   'P 1'
#
loop_
_entity.id
_entity.type
_entity.pdbx_description
1 polymer ?
#
loop_
_entity_poly.entity_id
_entity_poly.type
_entity_poly.pdbx_seq_one_letter_code
_entity_poly.pdbx_strand_id
1 'polypeptide(L)'
;MWEIWPAQSPRWSQQGYEELMKINIEEYIPDVSLEQVIGNSEKFPIDFPIESVKCKSIAATNVKEDLTQNINSVYPVVHEHALILYSNFLQNKRKFGSGVERELYKDMTLDMLVDRLLKKRAVAFVGPHDRYMLLDGFGRSGKWELVGTPKETEPLTLKNCLSYDEIKLSALLSVSSYTQFINSGSRDNCGRIEYNSNKIENRGIIIGLIGPRFEKAGVMEYQEIVVTKEQNVPGNGYGNSLIPTTKSVFLNFYGEVSLTYDELENQFRDVSKFTQVRKGTYFNNVVYERRLALSIDTFLIEANERGRAAGTLAYLHVIGFGLGVWKISHHQEKLFMDTFAKRIEFLSQNLDYIDA
;
A
#
# COMPACT_ATOMS: atom_id res chain seq x y z
N MET A 1 -17.94 11.01 -21.03
CA MET A 1 -16.73 11.55 -20.41
C MET A 1 -16.57 10.82 -19.09
N TRP A 2 -15.47 10.08 -18.92
CA TRP A 2 -15.26 9.23 -17.73
C TRP A 2 -15.04 10.13 -16.51
N GLU A 3 -15.61 9.77 -15.35
CA GLU A 3 -15.32 10.49 -14.12
C GLU A 3 -13.89 10.15 -13.68
N ILE A 4 -13.02 11.15 -13.64
CA ILE A 4 -11.62 11.00 -13.21
C ILE A 4 -11.57 11.16 -11.68
N TRP A 5 -10.90 10.24 -11.00
CA TRP A 5 -10.65 10.35 -9.56
C TRP A 5 -9.24 9.83 -9.23
N PRO A 6 -8.45 10.54 -8.40
CA PRO A 6 -8.71 11.91 -7.95
C PRO A 6 -8.53 12.93 -9.09
N ALA A 7 -9.40 13.95 -9.14
CA ALA A 7 -9.33 15.02 -10.15
C ALA A 7 -8.70 16.32 -9.62
N GLN A 8 -8.46 16.41 -8.32
CA GLN A 8 -7.90 17.59 -7.65
C GLN A 8 -7.39 17.16 -6.28
N SER A 9 -6.56 18.00 -5.66
CA SER A 9 -6.11 17.82 -4.28
C SER A 9 -7.28 17.73 -3.29
N PRO A 10 -7.10 17.02 -2.15
CA PRO A 10 -8.19 16.73 -1.26
C PRO A 10 -8.55 17.97 -0.45
N ARG A 11 -9.85 18.12 -0.16
CA ARG A 11 -10.31 19.12 0.80
C ARG A 11 -10.28 18.55 2.20
N TRP A 12 -9.49 19.18 3.07
CA TRP A 12 -9.41 18.83 4.48
C TRP A 12 -10.61 19.41 5.24
N SER A 13 -11.19 18.62 6.15
CA SER A 13 -12.05 19.18 7.20
C SER A 13 -11.19 19.98 8.18
N GLN A 14 -11.79 20.90 8.93
CA GLN A 14 -11.05 21.67 9.95
C GLN A 14 -10.31 20.74 10.92
N GLN A 15 -11.03 19.75 11.49
CA GLN A 15 -10.43 18.76 12.39
C GLN A 15 -9.33 17.94 11.71
N GLY A 16 -9.53 17.55 10.44
CA GLY A 16 -8.51 16.82 9.69
C GLY A 16 -7.24 17.64 9.47
N TYR A 17 -7.39 18.93 9.16
CA TYR A 17 -6.28 19.85 8.99
C TYR A 17 -5.54 20.08 10.31
N GLU A 18 -6.26 20.22 11.43
CA GLU A 18 -5.64 20.30 12.76
C GLU A 18 -4.80 19.05 13.09
N GLU A 19 -5.23 17.85 12.69
CA GLU A 19 -4.41 16.63 12.82
C GLU A 19 -3.18 16.64 11.90
N LEU A 20 -3.32 17.16 10.67
CA LEU A 20 -2.20 17.31 9.74
C LEU A 20 -1.13 18.25 10.30
N MET A 21 -1.54 19.35 10.92
CA MET A 21 -0.64 20.33 11.54
C MET A 21 0.09 19.81 12.79
N LYS A 22 -0.30 18.64 13.33
CA LYS A 22 0.43 17.98 14.42
C LYS A 22 1.62 17.16 13.93
N ILE A 23 1.76 16.94 12.61
CA ILE A 23 2.92 16.25 12.06
C ILE A 23 4.18 17.03 12.43
N ASN A 24 5.09 16.36 13.12
CA ASN A 24 6.40 16.93 13.40
C ASN A 24 7.29 16.73 12.17
N ILE A 25 7.62 17.83 11.49
CA ILE A 25 8.58 17.79 10.39
C ILE A 25 9.96 17.99 11.00
N GLU A 26 10.75 16.92 11.05
CA GLU A 26 12.16 17.05 11.40
C GLU A 26 12.86 17.91 10.36
N GLU A 27 13.48 19.01 10.79
CA GLU A 27 14.20 19.93 9.89
C GLU A 27 15.45 19.28 9.28
N TYR A 28 16.00 18.25 9.93
CA TYR A 28 17.20 17.56 9.49
C TYR A 28 17.19 16.09 9.92
N ILE A 29 17.33 15.20 8.94
CA ILE A 29 17.56 13.77 9.15
C ILE A 29 19.04 13.51 8.82
N PRO A 30 19.85 13.02 9.77
CA PRO A 30 21.26 12.77 9.53
C PRO A 30 21.48 11.63 8.53
N ASP A 31 22.47 11.81 7.66
CA ASP A 31 22.91 10.74 6.76
C ASP A 31 23.34 9.49 7.52
N VAL A 32 22.97 8.34 6.97
CA VAL A 32 23.33 7.01 7.45
C VAL A 32 24.50 6.48 6.61
N SER A 33 25.54 5.99 7.28
CA SER A 33 26.70 5.41 6.59
C SER A 33 26.44 3.97 6.10
N LEU A 34 27.21 3.57 5.09
CA LEU A 34 27.21 2.20 4.58
C LEU A 34 27.56 1.18 5.69
N GLU A 35 28.51 1.49 6.55
CA GLU A 35 28.93 0.64 7.67
C GLU A 35 27.80 0.46 8.68
N GLN A 36 27.02 1.51 8.96
CA GLN A 36 25.87 1.42 9.85
C GLN A 36 24.80 0.50 9.26
N VAL A 37 24.48 0.62 7.96
CA VAL A 37 23.52 -0.27 7.30
C VAL A 37 24.01 -1.72 7.28
N ILE A 38 25.29 -1.97 6.98
CA ILE A 38 25.87 -3.31 7.03
C ILE A 38 25.77 -3.89 8.45
N GLY A 39 26.15 -3.12 9.47
CA GLY A 39 26.08 -3.55 10.87
C GLY A 39 24.64 -3.82 11.33
N ASN A 40 23.66 -3.06 10.85
CA ASN A 40 22.24 -3.31 11.12
C ASN A 40 21.75 -4.57 10.41
N SER A 41 22.16 -4.80 9.15
CA SER A 41 21.84 -6.02 8.39
C SER A 41 22.40 -7.27 9.07
N GLU A 42 23.61 -7.21 9.64
CA GLU A 42 24.22 -8.34 10.37
C GLU A 42 23.53 -8.66 11.69
N LYS A 43 22.86 -7.68 12.32
CA LYS A 43 22.08 -7.86 13.56
C LYS A 43 20.59 -8.07 13.30
N PHE A 44 20.17 -8.15 12.04
CA PHE A 44 18.76 -8.30 11.70
C PHE A 44 18.26 -9.66 12.22
N PRO A 45 17.10 -9.72 12.90
CA PRO A 45 16.69 -10.92 13.63
C PRO A 45 16.23 -12.09 12.74
N ILE A 46 16.12 -11.87 11.43
CA ILE A 46 15.69 -12.86 10.46
C ILE A 46 16.78 -13.05 9.42
N ASP A 47 17.05 -14.30 9.06
CA ASP A 47 18.00 -14.61 8.00
C ASP A 47 17.52 -14.09 6.64
N PHE A 48 18.41 -13.43 5.92
CA PHE A 48 18.17 -13.08 4.53
C PHE A 48 18.23 -14.35 3.66
N PRO A 49 17.34 -14.49 2.67
CA PRO A 49 17.30 -15.70 1.85
C PRO A 49 18.53 -15.89 0.96
N ILE A 50 19.22 -14.79 0.62
CA ILE A 50 20.42 -14.77 -0.22
C ILE A 50 21.36 -13.64 0.20
N GLU A 51 22.66 -13.84 0.00
CA GLU A 51 23.69 -12.86 0.36
C GLU A 51 24.02 -11.87 -0.77
N SER A 52 23.74 -12.20 -2.03
CA SER A 52 24.17 -11.42 -3.20
C SER A 52 23.58 -10.01 -3.29
N VAL A 53 22.42 -9.79 -2.66
CA VAL A 53 21.70 -8.50 -2.65
C VAL A 53 22.05 -7.63 -1.44
N LYS A 54 22.87 -8.11 -0.50
CA LYS A 54 23.22 -7.36 0.71
C LYS A 54 24.28 -6.31 0.40
N CYS A 55 24.17 -5.14 1.04
CA CYS A 55 25.14 -4.06 0.89
C CYS A 55 26.59 -4.54 1.15
N LYS A 56 26.80 -5.44 2.13
CA LYS A 56 28.11 -6.05 2.41
C LYS A 56 28.72 -6.74 1.19
N SER A 57 27.93 -7.53 0.48
CA SER A 57 28.37 -8.28 -0.71
C SER A 57 28.59 -7.36 -1.90
N ILE A 58 27.67 -6.42 -2.13
CA ILE A 58 27.74 -5.47 -3.24
C ILE A 58 28.91 -4.49 -3.05
N ALA A 59 29.18 -4.05 -1.82
CA ALA A 59 30.27 -3.13 -1.48
C ALA A 59 31.68 -3.72 -1.70
N ALA A 60 31.80 -5.04 -1.94
CA ALA A 60 33.04 -5.65 -2.37
C ALA A 60 33.41 -5.27 -3.82
N THR A 61 32.49 -4.66 -4.56
CA THR A 61 32.71 -4.05 -5.88
C THR A 61 32.95 -2.54 -5.77
N ASN A 62 33.27 -1.87 -6.88
CA ASN A 62 33.65 -0.45 -6.88
C ASN A 62 32.46 0.52 -6.85
N VAL A 63 31.45 0.28 -6.00
CA VAL A 63 30.17 1.02 -5.95
C VAL A 63 29.80 1.54 -4.56
N LYS A 64 30.78 1.65 -3.64
CA LYS A 64 30.51 2.05 -2.25
C LYS A 64 29.91 3.45 -2.13
N GLU A 65 30.37 4.39 -2.93
CA GLU A 65 29.83 5.76 -2.96
C GLU A 65 28.38 5.77 -3.44
N ASP A 66 28.07 5.03 -4.51
CA ASP A 66 26.70 4.85 -4.99
C ASP A 66 25.80 4.19 -3.94
N LEU A 67 26.30 3.19 -3.21
CA LEU A 67 25.55 2.55 -2.12
C LEU A 67 25.22 3.55 -1.00
N THR A 68 26.16 4.40 -0.60
CA THR A 68 25.91 5.44 0.40
C THR A 68 24.87 6.45 -0.10
N GLN A 69 24.94 6.86 -1.37
CA GLN A 69 23.90 7.72 -1.97
C GLN A 69 22.53 7.02 -1.98
N ASN A 70 22.49 5.75 -2.36
CA ASN A 70 21.25 4.97 -2.41
C ASN A 70 20.61 4.87 -1.02
N ILE A 71 21.40 4.56 0.01
CA ILE A 71 20.97 4.48 1.42
C ILE A 71 20.29 5.77 1.87
N ASN A 72 20.85 6.92 1.53
CA ASN A 72 20.32 8.23 1.94
C ASN A 72 19.26 8.79 0.99
N SER A 73 18.94 8.06 -0.09
CA SER A 73 17.90 8.44 -1.04
C SER A 73 16.53 7.83 -0.75
N VAL A 74 16.45 6.93 0.23
CA VAL A 74 15.25 6.18 0.57
C VAL A 74 14.29 7.01 1.40
N TYR A 75 13.01 7.00 1.04
CA TYR A 75 11.97 7.59 1.86
C TYR A 75 10.59 6.95 1.61
N PRO A 76 9.69 6.99 2.61
CA PRO A 76 8.30 6.65 2.41
C PRO A 76 7.62 7.70 1.51
N VAL A 77 6.75 7.24 0.61
CA VAL A 77 5.94 8.09 -0.29
C VAL A 77 4.47 7.73 -0.11
N VAL A 78 3.64 8.74 0.09
CA VAL A 78 2.21 8.57 0.31
C VAL A 78 1.42 9.59 -0.51
N HIS A 79 0.37 9.14 -1.19
CA HIS A 79 -0.52 10.04 -1.92
C HIS A 79 -1.28 10.96 -0.93
N GLU A 80 -1.42 12.25 -1.23
CA GLU A 80 -2.07 13.21 -0.33
C GLU A 80 -3.50 12.80 0.07
N HIS A 81 -4.28 12.22 -0.85
CA HIS A 81 -5.59 11.63 -0.55
C HIS A 81 -5.54 10.53 0.52
N ALA A 82 -4.50 9.69 0.52
CA ALA A 82 -4.37 8.65 1.55
C ALA A 82 -4.21 9.25 2.95
N LEU A 83 -3.61 10.44 3.09
CA LEU A 83 -3.52 11.13 4.38
C LEU A 83 -4.90 11.54 4.94
N ILE A 84 -5.86 11.88 4.09
CA ILE A 84 -7.26 12.11 4.51
C ILE A 84 -7.85 10.83 5.08
N LEU A 85 -7.66 9.70 4.39
CA LEU A 85 -8.14 8.40 4.87
C LEU A 85 -7.50 8.07 6.23
N TYR A 86 -6.20 8.33 6.39
CA TYR A 86 -5.49 8.07 7.64
C TYR A 86 -6.03 8.93 8.78
N SER A 87 -6.30 10.21 8.53
CA SER A 87 -6.91 11.11 9.51
C SER A 87 -8.31 10.66 9.90
N ASN A 88 -9.16 10.35 8.92
CA ASN A 88 -10.51 9.85 9.16
C ASN A 88 -10.51 8.49 9.89
N PHE A 89 -9.54 7.63 9.59
CA PHE A 89 -9.33 6.36 10.27
C PHE A 89 -9.00 6.58 11.75
N LEU A 90 -8.02 7.42 12.07
CA LEU A 90 -7.64 7.71 13.46
C LEU A 90 -8.82 8.29 14.24
N GLN A 91 -9.53 9.27 13.68
CA GLN A 91 -10.71 9.85 14.30
C GLN A 91 -11.79 8.80 14.58
N ASN A 92 -12.06 7.91 13.61
CA ASN A 92 -13.03 6.84 13.77
C ASN A 92 -12.59 5.84 14.86
N LYS A 93 -11.35 5.37 14.83
CA LYS A 93 -10.84 4.37 15.77
C LYS A 93 -10.75 4.91 17.20
N ARG A 94 -10.33 6.16 17.40
CA ARG A 94 -10.33 6.82 18.72
C ARG A 94 -11.72 6.93 19.34
N LYS A 95 -12.76 7.16 18.52
CA LYS A 95 -14.13 7.38 19.01
C LYS A 95 -14.94 6.08 19.12
N PHE A 96 -14.83 5.20 18.14
CA PHE A 96 -15.71 4.06 17.95
C PHE A 96 -14.99 2.71 17.86
N GLY A 97 -13.65 2.70 17.85
CA GLY A 97 -12.87 1.46 17.87
C GLY A 97 -13.04 0.68 19.17
N SER A 98 -12.48 -0.53 19.21
CA SER A 98 -12.44 -1.36 20.41
C SER A 98 -11.67 -0.69 21.56
N GLY A 99 -11.76 -1.22 22.78
CA GLY A 99 -10.94 -0.72 23.90
C GLY A 99 -9.43 -0.75 23.60
N VAL A 100 -8.97 -1.78 22.89
CA VAL A 100 -7.56 -1.94 22.46
C VAL A 100 -7.19 -0.87 21.43
N GLU A 101 -8.03 -0.67 20.42
CA GLU A 101 -7.78 0.33 19.37
C GLU A 101 -7.76 1.74 19.96
N ARG A 102 -8.75 2.09 20.80
CA ARG A 102 -8.80 3.41 21.42
C ARG A 102 -7.57 3.70 22.27
N GLU A 103 -7.10 2.72 23.04
CA GLU A 103 -5.89 2.87 23.85
C GLU A 103 -4.64 3.06 23.00
N LEU A 104 -4.50 2.33 21.90
CA LEU A 104 -3.36 2.47 21.01
C LEU A 104 -3.36 3.82 20.26
N TYR A 105 -4.53 4.24 19.75
CA TYR A 105 -4.62 5.39 18.85
C TYR A 105 -4.87 6.74 19.55
N LYS A 106 -5.11 6.76 20.87
CA LYS A 106 -5.51 7.96 21.63
C LYS A 106 -4.65 9.19 21.32
N ASP A 107 -3.33 9.02 21.26
CA ASP A 107 -2.35 10.10 21.09
C ASP A 107 -1.55 9.97 19.77
N MET A 108 -1.91 9.02 18.90
CA MET A 108 -1.13 8.71 17.69
C MET A 108 -1.36 9.74 16.59
N THR A 109 -0.35 10.53 16.22
CA THR A 109 -0.41 11.47 15.09
C THR A 109 -0.29 10.74 13.74
N LEU A 110 -0.45 11.48 12.62
CA LEU A 110 -0.36 10.91 11.27
C LEU A 110 1.04 10.37 10.95
N ASP A 111 2.09 11.07 11.33
CA ASP A 111 3.48 10.62 11.18
C ASP A 111 3.75 9.36 12.02
N MET A 112 3.27 9.32 13.28
CA MET A 112 3.35 8.11 14.10
C MET A 112 2.61 6.92 13.48
N LEU A 113 1.47 7.17 12.83
CA LEU A 113 0.75 6.13 12.10
C LEU A 113 1.57 5.64 10.90
N VAL A 114 2.12 6.54 10.07
CA VAL A 114 2.99 6.17 8.93
C VAL A 114 4.16 5.32 9.40
N ASP A 115 4.83 5.74 10.47
CA ASP A 115 5.94 5.02 11.10
C ASP A 115 5.53 3.62 11.55
N ARG A 116 4.35 3.50 12.16
CA ARG A 116 3.78 2.23 12.58
C ARG A 116 3.47 1.33 11.39
N LEU A 117 2.87 1.87 10.32
CA LEU A 117 2.55 1.13 9.09
C LEU A 117 3.79 0.55 8.41
N LEU A 118 4.99 1.10 8.66
CA LEU A 118 6.27 0.56 8.21
C LEU A 118 6.84 -0.45 9.23
N LYS A 119 6.91 -0.08 10.51
CA LYS A 119 7.63 -0.83 11.55
C LYS A 119 6.92 -2.07 12.07
N LYS A 120 5.59 -2.14 11.97
CA LYS A 120 4.78 -3.24 12.56
C LYS A 120 4.29 -4.26 11.53
N ARG A 121 4.86 -4.26 10.33
CA ARG A 121 4.57 -5.27 9.30
C ARG A 121 5.10 -6.63 9.75
N ALA A 122 4.34 -7.69 9.42
CA ALA A 122 4.88 -9.03 9.44
C ALA A 122 5.99 -9.15 8.37
N VAL A 123 7.02 -9.94 8.64
CA VAL A 123 8.09 -10.24 7.67
C VAL A 123 7.52 -10.98 6.47
N ALA A 124 6.56 -11.88 6.72
CA ALA A 124 5.75 -12.51 5.69
C ALA A 124 4.28 -12.51 6.12
N PHE A 125 3.38 -12.27 5.16
CA PHE A 125 1.93 -12.40 5.34
C PHE A 125 1.29 -12.80 4.00
N VAL A 126 0.97 -14.09 3.82
CA VAL A 126 0.67 -14.67 2.51
C VAL A 126 -0.48 -15.67 2.54
N GLY A 127 -1.16 -15.79 1.39
CA GLY A 127 -2.16 -16.82 1.13
C GLY A 127 -3.49 -16.62 1.87
N PRO A 128 -4.51 -17.42 1.51
CA PRO A 128 -5.88 -17.27 2.01
C PRO A 128 -6.08 -17.69 3.49
N HIS A 129 -5.10 -18.37 4.07
CA HIS A 129 -5.12 -18.82 5.46
C HIS A 129 -4.29 -17.95 6.40
N ASP A 130 -3.83 -16.79 5.93
CA ASP A 130 -2.96 -15.87 6.66
C ASP A 130 -1.73 -16.58 7.20
N ARG A 131 -0.94 -17.22 6.34
CA ARG A 131 0.35 -17.73 6.79
C ARG A 131 1.26 -16.52 7.01
N TYR A 132 1.82 -16.40 8.20
CA TYR A 132 2.62 -15.23 8.56
C TYR A 132 3.91 -15.60 9.30
N MET A 133 4.84 -14.65 9.33
CA MET A 133 6.04 -14.64 10.15
C MET A 133 6.26 -13.23 10.70
N LEU A 134 6.40 -13.10 12.02
CA LEU A 134 6.70 -11.85 12.70
C LEU A 134 8.23 -11.62 12.76
N LEU A 135 8.63 -10.41 13.16
CA LEU A 135 10.03 -9.99 13.18
C LEU A 135 10.90 -10.74 14.20
N ASP A 136 10.28 -11.31 15.23
CA ASP A 136 10.93 -12.20 16.19
C ASP A 136 11.09 -13.65 15.68
N GLY A 137 10.71 -13.92 14.42
CA GLY A 137 10.75 -15.23 13.79
C GLY A 137 9.52 -16.10 14.07
N PHE A 138 8.57 -15.65 14.90
CA PHE A 138 7.37 -16.41 15.18
C PHE A 138 6.46 -16.49 13.95
N GLY A 139 6.17 -17.71 13.49
CA GLY A 139 5.30 -17.94 12.34
C GLY A 139 4.17 -18.94 12.60
N ARG A 140 2.96 -18.62 12.15
CA ARG A 140 1.76 -19.47 12.22
C ARG A 140 0.81 -19.16 11.05
N SER A 141 -0.42 -19.66 11.13
CA SER A 141 -1.50 -19.40 10.19
C SER A 141 -2.78 -19.02 10.93
N GLY A 142 -3.53 -18.05 10.39
CA GLY A 142 -4.87 -17.67 10.85
C GLY A 142 -4.90 -16.81 12.11
N LYS A 143 -6.12 -16.51 12.60
CA LYS A 143 -6.42 -15.66 13.77
C LYS A 143 -6.06 -14.18 13.62
N TRP A 144 -5.62 -13.75 12.44
CA TRP A 144 -5.26 -12.35 12.20
C TRP A 144 -6.45 -11.41 12.32
N GLU A 145 -7.68 -11.92 12.11
CA GLU A 145 -8.95 -11.21 12.29
C GLU A 145 -9.20 -10.77 13.74
N LEU A 146 -8.50 -11.37 14.71
CA LEU A 146 -8.64 -11.04 16.11
C LEU A 146 -7.80 -9.82 16.52
N VAL A 147 -6.79 -9.44 15.74
CA VAL A 147 -5.88 -8.32 16.02
C VAL A 147 -6.65 -7.00 16.06
N GLY A 148 -6.53 -6.27 17.17
CA GLY A 148 -7.30 -5.05 17.42
C GLY A 148 -8.67 -5.27 18.07
N THR A 149 -9.03 -6.52 18.37
CA THR A 149 -10.27 -6.85 19.10
C THR A 149 -9.98 -7.20 20.55
N PRO A 150 -10.99 -7.22 21.46
CA PRO A 150 -10.81 -7.72 22.82
C PRO A 150 -10.41 -9.20 22.92
N LYS A 151 -10.41 -9.93 21.80
CA LYS A 151 -10.05 -11.35 21.70
C LYS A 151 -8.65 -11.56 21.13
N GLU A 152 -7.87 -10.49 20.90
CA GLU A 152 -6.49 -10.62 20.47
C GLU A 152 -5.64 -11.36 21.52
N THR A 153 -4.62 -12.08 21.07
CA THR A 153 -3.78 -12.91 21.94
C THR A 153 -2.34 -12.86 21.47
N GLU A 154 -1.40 -12.78 22.41
CA GLU A 154 0.03 -12.82 22.11
C GLU A 154 0.42 -14.06 21.26
N PRO A 155 1.33 -13.92 20.28
CA PRO A 155 2.01 -12.68 19.88
C PRO A 155 1.21 -11.80 18.89
N LEU A 156 0.02 -12.25 18.45
CA LEU A 156 -0.87 -11.51 17.54
C LEU A 156 -1.73 -10.49 18.29
N THR A 157 -1.09 -9.39 18.68
CA THR A 157 -1.76 -8.23 19.27
C THR A 157 -1.56 -7.00 18.40
N LEU A 158 -2.48 -6.03 18.50
CA LEU A 158 -2.39 -4.78 17.76
C LEU A 158 -1.10 -4.02 18.13
N LYS A 159 -0.59 -4.20 19.34
CA LYS A 159 0.71 -3.64 19.74
C LYS A 159 1.87 -4.16 18.88
N ASN A 160 1.83 -5.43 18.49
CA ASN A 160 2.96 -6.13 17.87
C ASN A 160 2.88 -6.17 16.35
N CYS A 161 1.68 -6.15 15.77
CA CYS A 161 1.47 -6.27 14.33
C CYS A 161 0.33 -5.38 13.82
N LEU A 162 0.25 -5.23 12.50
CA LEU A 162 -0.83 -4.49 11.85
C LEU A 162 -2.15 -5.28 11.87
N SER A 163 -3.25 -4.61 12.22
CA SER A 163 -4.59 -5.15 11.96
C SER A 163 -4.92 -5.20 10.47
N TYR A 164 -5.99 -5.90 10.10
CA TYR A 164 -6.49 -5.89 8.71
C TYR A 164 -6.83 -4.50 8.19
N ASP A 165 -7.37 -3.62 9.03
CA ASP A 165 -7.65 -2.25 8.62
C ASP A 165 -6.35 -1.47 8.39
N GLU A 166 -5.34 -1.66 9.25
CA GLU A 166 -4.02 -1.04 9.07
C GLU A 166 -3.30 -1.57 7.83
N ILE A 167 -3.46 -2.85 7.47
CA ILE A 167 -2.86 -3.39 6.24
C ILE A 167 -3.43 -2.67 5.00
N LYS A 168 -4.72 -2.32 4.98
CA LYS A 168 -5.30 -1.53 3.87
C LYS A 168 -4.66 -0.14 3.76
N LEU A 169 -4.41 0.52 4.89
CA LEU A 169 -3.71 1.80 4.89
C LEU A 169 -2.26 1.61 4.41
N SER A 170 -1.58 0.61 4.95
CA SER A 170 -0.20 0.22 4.62
C SER A 170 -0.01 -0.06 3.11
N ALA A 171 -1.05 -0.52 2.43
CA ALA A 171 -1.05 -0.77 0.98
C ALA A 171 -1.07 0.51 0.12
N LEU A 172 -1.41 1.67 0.70
CA LEU A 172 -1.32 3.00 0.07
C LEU A 172 -0.01 3.74 0.39
N LEU A 173 0.85 3.13 1.22
CA LEU A 173 2.15 3.65 1.60
C LEU A 173 3.26 2.93 0.82
N SER A 174 3.99 3.71 0.02
CA SER A 174 5.10 3.21 -0.80
C SER A 174 6.45 3.57 -0.15
N VAL A 175 7.51 2.90 -0.57
CA VAL A 175 8.90 3.28 -0.25
C VAL A 175 9.65 3.34 -1.56
N SER A 176 10.34 4.46 -1.81
CA SER A 176 11.11 4.71 -3.03
C SER A 176 12.58 4.87 -2.69
N SER A 177 13.46 4.26 -3.48
CA SER A 177 14.91 4.32 -3.28
C SER A 177 15.66 4.18 -4.60
N TYR A 178 16.74 4.94 -4.77
CA TYR A 178 17.77 4.52 -5.71
C TYR A 178 18.31 3.15 -5.29
N THR A 179 18.61 2.32 -6.28
CA THR A 179 18.98 0.92 -6.08
C THR A 179 20.10 0.54 -7.04
N GLN A 180 21.08 -0.20 -6.51
CA GLN A 180 22.08 -0.87 -7.34
C GLN A 180 21.47 -2.15 -7.91
N PHE A 181 21.30 -2.19 -9.22
CA PHE A 181 20.85 -3.39 -9.91
C PHE A 181 22.02 -4.34 -10.11
N ILE A 182 21.81 -5.61 -9.76
CA ILE A 182 22.81 -6.67 -9.90
C ILE A 182 22.46 -7.64 -11.03
N ASN A 183 21.26 -7.55 -11.60
CA ASN A 183 20.75 -8.35 -12.71
C ASN A 183 19.46 -7.72 -13.28
N SER A 184 18.86 -8.37 -14.28
CA SER A 184 17.64 -7.91 -14.96
C SER A 184 16.33 -8.06 -14.18
N GLY A 185 16.35 -8.67 -13.00
CA GLY A 185 15.15 -8.91 -12.19
C GLY A 185 14.25 -10.07 -12.67
N SER A 186 14.71 -10.89 -13.62
CA SER A 186 13.95 -12.08 -14.06
C SER A 186 13.63 -13.02 -12.90
N ARG A 187 12.41 -13.58 -12.88
CA ARG A 187 11.92 -14.48 -11.82
C ARG A 187 12.83 -15.69 -11.60
N ASP A 188 13.46 -16.17 -12.67
CA ASP A 188 14.32 -17.37 -12.64
C ASP A 188 15.80 -17.05 -12.39
N ASN A 189 16.16 -15.77 -12.25
CA ASN A 189 17.55 -15.37 -11.99
C ASN A 189 18.04 -15.84 -10.59
N CYS A 190 17.13 -15.92 -9.62
CA CYS A 190 17.42 -16.37 -8.24
C CYS A 190 18.55 -15.58 -7.55
N GLY A 191 18.70 -14.29 -7.84
CA GLY A 191 19.69 -13.42 -7.21
C GLY A 191 21.12 -13.59 -7.72
N ARG A 192 21.31 -14.17 -8.91
CA ARG A 192 22.63 -14.27 -9.56
C ARG A 192 23.05 -12.91 -10.10
N ILE A 193 24.30 -12.54 -9.84
CA ILE A 193 24.90 -11.29 -10.32
C ILE A 193 25.21 -11.42 -11.83
N GLU A 194 24.83 -10.43 -12.62
CA GLU A 194 25.28 -10.26 -14.00
C GLU A 194 26.50 -9.33 -13.99
N TYR A 195 27.66 -9.88 -14.36
CA TYR A 195 28.93 -9.15 -14.36
C TYR A 195 29.17 -8.38 -15.66
N ASN A 196 28.42 -8.68 -16.72
CA ASN A 196 28.48 -7.93 -17.97
C ASN A 196 27.56 -6.72 -17.90
N SER A 197 28.13 -5.54 -17.65
CA SER A 197 27.43 -4.27 -17.55
C SER A 197 26.67 -3.86 -18.82
N ASN A 198 26.94 -4.48 -19.98
CA ASN A 198 26.20 -4.19 -21.21
C ASN A 198 24.86 -4.92 -21.30
N LYS A 199 24.54 -5.79 -20.33
CA LYS A 199 23.29 -6.58 -20.33
C LYS A 199 22.24 -6.04 -19.37
N ILE A 200 22.61 -5.14 -18.46
CA ILE A 200 21.73 -4.58 -17.45
C ILE A 200 22.02 -3.11 -17.27
N GLU A 201 20.99 -2.35 -16.89
CA GLU A 201 21.22 -1.08 -16.22
C GLU A 201 21.73 -1.37 -14.81
N ASN A 202 22.77 -0.67 -14.37
CA ASN A 202 23.39 -0.92 -13.07
C ASN A 202 22.76 -0.08 -11.95
N ARG A 203 22.09 1.03 -12.31
CA ARG A 203 21.50 1.96 -11.35
C ARG A 203 20.11 2.36 -11.83
N GLY A 204 19.19 2.41 -10.89
CA GLY A 204 17.83 2.89 -11.14
C GLY A 204 17.11 3.12 -9.83
N ILE A 205 15.80 3.24 -9.90
CA ILE A 205 14.95 3.47 -8.74
C ILE A 205 13.97 2.30 -8.63
N ILE A 206 13.79 1.80 -7.42
CA ILE A 206 12.71 0.85 -7.10
C ILE A 206 11.76 1.56 -6.15
N ILE A 207 10.48 1.50 -6.50
CA ILE A 207 9.37 1.90 -5.63
C ILE A 207 8.48 0.69 -5.34
N GLY A 208 8.23 0.45 -4.06
CA GLY A 208 7.33 -0.60 -3.60
C GLY A 208 5.86 -0.17 -3.71
N LEU A 209 5.14 -0.69 -4.70
CA LEU A 209 3.70 -0.46 -4.90
C LEU A 209 2.89 -1.73 -4.59
N ILE A 210 1.79 -1.55 -3.85
CA ILE A 210 0.94 -2.68 -3.41
C ILE A 210 -0.40 -2.60 -4.13
N GLY A 211 -0.72 -3.66 -4.88
CA GLY A 211 -2.01 -3.80 -5.54
C GLY A 211 -3.11 -4.39 -4.65
N PRO A 212 -4.38 -4.25 -5.07
CA PRO A 212 -5.52 -4.78 -4.31
C PRO A 212 -5.45 -6.30 -4.15
N ARG A 213 -5.79 -6.81 -2.96
CA ARG A 213 -5.74 -8.24 -2.65
C ARG A 213 -7.12 -8.82 -2.35
N PHE A 214 -7.45 -9.93 -3.01
CA PHE A 214 -8.75 -10.61 -2.88
C PHE A 214 -8.68 -12.11 -2.55
N GLU A 215 -7.52 -12.63 -2.18
CA GLU A 215 -7.35 -14.06 -1.84
C GLU A 215 -8.23 -14.53 -0.68
N LYS A 216 -8.59 -13.62 0.23
CA LYS A 216 -9.39 -13.92 1.41
C LYS A 216 -10.63 -13.03 1.46
N ALA A 217 -11.80 -13.67 1.49
CA ALA A 217 -13.08 -12.98 1.60
C ALA A 217 -13.21 -12.28 2.97
N GLY A 218 -13.97 -11.19 3.02
CA GLY A 218 -14.29 -10.53 4.29
C GLY A 218 -13.24 -9.56 4.83
N VAL A 219 -12.07 -9.42 4.19
CA VAL A 219 -10.94 -8.62 4.69
C VAL A 219 -10.21 -7.86 3.58
N MET A 220 -9.42 -6.84 3.95
CA MET A 220 -8.70 -5.97 3.00
C MET A 220 -9.62 -5.38 1.92
N GLU A 221 -9.12 -5.16 0.69
CA GLU A 221 -9.91 -4.56 -0.39
C GLU A 221 -11.17 -5.35 -0.77
N TYR A 222 -11.27 -6.63 -0.42
CA TYR A 222 -12.50 -7.42 -0.59
C TYR A 222 -13.71 -6.74 0.08
N GLN A 223 -13.49 -6.08 1.22
CA GLN A 223 -14.55 -5.44 2.00
C GLN A 223 -15.18 -4.24 1.29
N GLU A 224 -14.41 -3.52 0.49
CA GLU A 224 -14.88 -2.31 -0.18
C GLU A 224 -15.24 -2.55 -1.66
N ILE A 225 -14.71 -3.61 -2.27
CA ILE A 225 -14.84 -3.86 -3.71
C ILE A 225 -15.77 -5.05 -4.01
N VAL A 226 -15.79 -6.08 -3.18
CA VAL A 226 -16.60 -7.29 -3.44
C VAL A 226 -17.89 -7.24 -2.63
N VAL A 227 -19.01 -7.42 -3.30
CA VAL A 227 -20.36 -7.38 -2.71
C VAL A 227 -20.97 -8.78 -2.73
N THR A 228 -21.34 -9.29 -1.55
CA THR A 228 -21.99 -10.60 -1.36
C THR A 228 -23.10 -10.52 -0.33
N LYS A 229 -24.05 -11.46 -0.37
CA LYS A 229 -25.17 -11.51 0.60
C LYS A 229 -24.68 -11.80 2.01
N GLU A 230 -23.60 -12.55 2.15
CA GLU A 230 -23.04 -12.94 3.44
C GLU A 230 -22.24 -11.80 4.08
N GLN A 231 -21.51 -11.03 3.26
CA GLN A 231 -20.69 -9.93 3.74
C GLN A 231 -21.50 -8.65 3.98
N ASN A 232 -22.28 -8.20 2.99
CA ASN A 232 -22.87 -6.87 2.95
C ASN A 232 -24.19 -6.82 3.73
N VAL A 233 -24.11 -7.04 5.03
CA VAL A 233 -25.25 -7.04 5.96
C VAL A 233 -25.03 -6.07 7.13
N PRO A 234 -26.10 -5.60 7.80
CA PRO A 234 -25.98 -4.71 8.95
C PRO A 234 -25.08 -5.26 10.06
N GLY A 235 -25.14 -6.57 10.33
CA GLY A 235 -24.32 -7.23 11.35
C GLY A 235 -22.81 -7.14 11.11
N ASN A 236 -22.37 -6.93 9.86
CA ASN A 236 -20.97 -6.76 9.48
C ASN A 236 -20.58 -5.27 9.30
N GLY A 237 -21.46 -4.35 9.68
CA GLY A 237 -21.22 -2.91 9.62
C GLY A 237 -21.52 -2.25 8.26
N TYR A 238 -22.29 -2.93 7.39
CA TYR A 238 -22.82 -2.36 6.14
C TYR A 238 -24.21 -1.76 6.33
N GLY A 239 -24.62 -0.89 5.42
CA GLY A 239 -25.92 -0.20 5.49
C GLY A 239 -25.84 1.14 6.22
N ASN A 240 -26.97 1.84 6.19
CA ASN A 240 -27.08 3.20 6.73
C ASN A 240 -27.11 3.20 8.27
N SER A 241 -25.93 3.24 8.89
CA SER A 241 -25.75 3.38 10.33
C SER A 241 -25.55 4.85 10.71
N LEU A 242 -26.21 5.30 11.79
CA LEU A 242 -25.96 6.62 12.39
C LEU A 242 -24.52 6.75 12.92
N ILE A 243 -23.92 5.64 13.33
CA ILE A 243 -22.53 5.59 13.81
C ILE A 243 -21.64 5.13 12.65
N PRO A 244 -20.65 5.93 12.22
CA PRO A 244 -19.73 5.54 11.16
C PRO A 244 -18.94 4.28 11.54
N THR A 245 -19.12 3.21 10.78
CA THR A 245 -18.29 2.00 10.88
C THR A 245 -16.98 2.21 10.13
N THR A 246 -15.94 1.44 10.45
CA THR A 246 -14.69 1.51 9.68
C THR A 246 -14.95 1.20 8.19
N LYS A 247 -15.87 0.30 7.86
CA LYS A 247 -16.34 0.04 6.48
C LYS A 247 -16.83 1.32 5.80
N SER A 248 -17.71 2.07 6.47
CA SER A 248 -18.23 3.32 5.93
C SER A 248 -17.14 4.37 5.73
N VAL A 249 -16.11 4.42 6.58
CA VAL A 249 -14.98 5.35 6.42
C VAL A 249 -14.21 5.06 5.13
N PHE A 250 -13.89 3.78 4.87
CA PHE A 250 -13.18 3.41 3.64
C PHE A 250 -14.06 3.56 2.39
N LEU A 251 -15.34 3.17 2.43
CA LEU A 251 -16.25 3.34 1.30
C LEU A 251 -16.45 4.82 0.97
N ASN A 252 -16.70 5.67 1.97
CA ASN A 252 -16.85 7.11 1.78
C ASN A 252 -15.59 7.75 1.19
N PHE A 253 -14.40 7.27 1.59
CA PHE A 253 -13.14 7.71 1.00
C PHE A 253 -13.08 7.45 -0.50
N TYR A 254 -13.54 6.28 -0.94
CA TYR A 254 -13.68 5.95 -2.35
C TYR A 254 -14.96 6.50 -2.98
N GLY A 255 -15.65 7.45 -2.34
CA GLY A 255 -16.85 8.10 -2.87
C GLY A 255 -18.08 7.19 -2.98
N GLU A 256 -18.15 6.13 -2.18
CA GLU A 256 -19.30 5.22 -2.10
C GLU A 256 -19.96 5.27 -0.73
N VAL A 257 -21.27 5.03 -0.70
CA VAL A 257 -22.02 4.90 0.55
C VAL A 257 -21.97 3.44 1.02
N SER A 258 -21.88 3.24 2.34
CA SER A 258 -22.02 1.91 2.94
C SER A 258 -23.44 1.39 2.82
N LEU A 259 -23.67 0.48 1.88
CA LEU A 259 -24.97 -0.14 1.60
C LEU A 259 -24.91 -1.66 1.81
N THR A 260 -26.03 -2.23 2.21
CA THR A 260 -26.25 -3.67 2.26
C THR A 260 -26.43 -4.25 0.87
N TYR A 261 -26.36 -5.59 0.75
CA TYR A 261 -26.56 -6.27 -0.52
C TYR A 261 -27.93 -5.94 -1.13
N ASP A 262 -29.00 -5.98 -0.33
CA ASP A 262 -30.37 -5.75 -0.80
C ASP A 262 -30.58 -4.29 -1.25
N GLU A 263 -29.97 -3.32 -0.55
CA GLU A 263 -29.98 -1.91 -0.97
C GLU A 263 -29.22 -1.68 -2.30
N LEU A 264 -28.22 -2.51 -2.59
CA LEU A 264 -27.45 -2.47 -3.84
C LEU A 264 -28.09 -3.24 -5.00
N GLU A 265 -29.13 -4.04 -4.76
CA GLU A 265 -29.64 -5.00 -5.74
C GLU A 265 -30.02 -4.37 -7.09
N ASN A 266 -30.64 -3.19 -7.04
CA ASN A 266 -31.03 -2.44 -8.23
C ASN A 266 -29.83 -1.89 -9.01
N GLN A 267 -28.69 -1.66 -8.35
CA GLN A 267 -27.48 -1.12 -8.98
C GLN A 267 -26.67 -2.20 -9.71
N PHE A 268 -26.85 -3.49 -9.38
CA PHE A 268 -26.12 -4.58 -10.04
C PHE A 268 -26.39 -4.72 -11.55
N ARG A 269 -27.43 -4.06 -12.06
CA ARG A 269 -27.73 -3.98 -13.49
C ARG A 269 -26.81 -3.01 -14.23
N ASP A 270 -26.19 -2.08 -13.51
CA ASP A 270 -25.17 -1.19 -14.07
C ASP A 270 -23.84 -1.95 -14.19
N VAL A 271 -23.64 -2.55 -15.36
CA VAL A 271 -22.44 -3.33 -15.68
C VAL A 271 -21.16 -2.49 -15.79
N SER A 272 -21.29 -1.15 -15.89
CA SER A 272 -20.13 -0.27 -15.84
C SER A 272 -19.58 -0.16 -14.42
N LYS A 273 -20.47 -0.13 -13.42
CA LYS A 273 -20.12 -0.08 -12.00
C LYS A 273 -19.88 -1.46 -11.41
N PHE A 274 -20.69 -2.46 -11.73
CA PHE A 274 -20.64 -3.78 -11.13
C PHE A 274 -20.40 -4.89 -12.15
N THR A 275 -19.34 -5.65 -11.95
CA THR A 275 -19.08 -6.89 -12.70
C THR A 275 -19.49 -8.10 -11.87
N GLN A 276 -20.41 -8.92 -12.36
CA GLN A 276 -20.71 -10.20 -11.70
C GLN A 276 -19.57 -11.19 -11.95
N VAL A 277 -18.80 -11.52 -10.92
CA VAL A 277 -17.66 -12.44 -11.03
C VAL A 277 -18.05 -13.89 -10.77
N ARG A 278 -19.11 -14.11 -9.98
CA ARG A 278 -19.76 -15.40 -9.68
C ARG A 278 -21.22 -15.13 -9.34
N LYS A 279 -22.07 -16.16 -9.36
CA LYS A 279 -23.49 -16.03 -9.00
C LYS A 279 -23.63 -15.41 -7.59
N GLY A 280 -24.25 -14.24 -7.50
CA GLY A 280 -24.46 -13.52 -6.24
C GLY A 280 -23.21 -12.81 -5.68
N THR A 281 -22.12 -12.73 -6.45
CA THR A 281 -20.90 -12.00 -6.10
C THR A 281 -20.61 -10.93 -7.15
N TYR A 282 -20.66 -9.68 -6.74
CA TYR A 282 -20.43 -8.53 -7.62
C TYR A 282 -19.14 -7.82 -7.23
N PHE A 283 -18.43 -7.32 -8.23
CA PHE A 283 -17.19 -6.58 -8.09
C PHE A 283 -17.44 -5.12 -8.48
N ASN A 284 -17.18 -4.18 -7.58
CA ASN A 284 -17.33 -2.75 -7.80
C ASN A 284 -16.12 -2.21 -8.57
N ASN A 285 -16.28 -2.05 -9.89
CA ASN A 285 -15.26 -1.55 -10.80
C ASN A 285 -14.79 -0.15 -10.38
N VAL A 286 -15.70 0.73 -9.95
CA VAL A 286 -15.39 2.13 -9.61
C VAL A 286 -14.45 2.20 -8.40
N VAL A 287 -14.75 1.47 -7.33
CA VAL A 287 -13.88 1.45 -6.13
C VAL A 287 -12.52 0.82 -6.44
N TYR A 288 -12.48 -0.20 -7.30
CA TYR A 288 -11.23 -0.80 -7.76
C TYR A 288 -10.38 0.18 -8.56
N GLU A 289 -10.96 0.89 -9.53
CA GLU A 289 -10.27 1.93 -10.30
C GLU A 289 -9.73 3.03 -9.37
N ARG A 290 -10.55 3.52 -8.43
CA ARG A 290 -10.14 4.54 -7.45
C ARG A 290 -8.98 4.06 -6.57
N ARG A 291 -9.04 2.82 -6.07
CA ARG A 291 -7.94 2.22 -5.30
C ARG A 291 -6.65 2.13 -6.11
N LEU A 292 -6.73 1.77 -7.39
CA LEU A 292 -5.57 1.71 -8.28
C LEU A 292 -5.00 3.10 -8.60
N ALA A 293 -5.88 4.07 -8.86
CA ALA A 293 -5.50 5.42 -9.25
C ALA A 293 -4.50 6.05 -8.29
N LEU A 294 -4.68 5.89 -6.97
CA LEU A 294 -3.74 6.43 -5.98
C LEU A 294 -2.34 5.82 -6.10
N SER A 295 -2.23 4.52 -6.30
CA SER A 295 -0.92 3.86 -6.46
C SER A 295 -0.26 4.23 -7.79
N ILE A 296 -1.06 4.43 -8.84
CA ILE A 296 -0.57 4.87 -10.17
C ILE A 296 -0.09 6.32 -10.09
N ASP A 297 -0.85 7.20 -9.46
CA ASP A 297 -0.48 8.61 -9.27
C ASP A 297 0.80 8.74 -8.45
N THR A 298 0.90 8.01 -7.33
CA THR A 298 2.14 7.96 -6.54
C THR A 298 3.33 7.52 -7.39
N PHE A 299 3.16 6.52 -8.24
CA PHE A 299 4.22 6.04 -9.12
C PHE A 299 4.66 7.09 -10.15
N LEU A 300 3.72 7.68 -10.87
CA LEU A 300 4.00 8.65 -11.93
C LEU A 300 4.61 9.94 -11.37
N ILE A 301 4.05 10.45 -10.26
CA ILE A 301 4.53 11.69 -9.64
C ILE A 301 5.93 11.49 -9.03
N GLU A 302 6.15 10.38 -8.32
CA GLU A 302 7.48 10.06 -7.76
C GLU A 302 8.53 9.91 -8.87
N ALA A 303 8.20 9.21 -9.97
CA ALA A 303 9.13 9.01 -11.05
C ALA A 303 9.49 10.32 -11.76
N ASN A 304 8.49 11.17 -11.99
CA ASN A 304 8.69 12.52 -12.53
C ASN A 304 9.58 13.36 -11.62
N GLU A 305 9.32 13.36 -10.31
CA GLU A 305 10.12 14.11 -9.33
C GLU A 305 11.56 13.60 -9.25
N ARG A 306 11.77 12.28 -9.32
CA ARG A 306 13.11 11.68 -9.38
C ARG A 306 13.84 12.03 -10.66
N GLY A 307 13.16 12.01 -11.81
CA GLY A 307 13.72 12.45 -13.10
C GLY A 307 14.12 13.92 -13.06
N ARG A 308 13.23 14.79 -12.55
CA ARG A 308 13.49 16.22 -12.33
C ARG A 308 14.72 16.45 -11.45
N ALA A 309 14.80 15.79 -10.31
CA ALA A 309 15.93 15.91 -9.38
C ALA A 309 17.26 15.42 -9.99
N ALA A 310 17.20 14.41 -10.87
CA ALA A 310 18.36 13.91 -11.60
C ALA A 310 18.69 14.70 -12.88
N GLY A 311 17.83 15.64 -13.30
CA GLY A 311 18.00 16.39 -14.55
C GLY A 311 17.88 15.53 -15.81
N THR A 312 17.12 14.43 -15.77
CA THR A 312 16.92 13.50 -16.89
C THR A 312 15.47 13.01 -16.97
N LEU A 313 15.09 12.43 -18.11
CA LEU A 313 13.82 11.73 -18.24
C LEU A 313 13.87 10.37 -17.53
N ALA A 314 12.75 9.98 -16.91
CA ALA A 314 12.56 8.69 -16.28
C ALA A 314 11.87 7.71 -17.25
N TYR A 315 12.52 6.58 -17.51
CA TYR A 315 11.89 5.43 -18.16
C TYR A 315 11.17 4.56 -17.13
N LEU A 316 9.89 4.24 -17.37
CA LEU A 316 9.05 3.52 -16.42
C LEU A 316 8.88 2.05 -16.82
N HIS A 317 9.22 1.14 -15.90
CA HIS A 317 8.98 -0.29 -16.06
C HIS A 317 7.96 -0.82 -15.04
N VAL A 318 6.79 -1.27 -15.52
CA VAL A 318 5.69 -1.76 -14.67
C VAL A 318 5.17 -3.11 -15.19
N ILE A 319 5.16 -4.12 -14.32
CA ILE A 319 4.69 -5.49 -14.62
C ILE A 319 3.25 -5.79 -14.16
N GLY A 320 2.57 -4.79 -13.58
CA GLY A 320 1.24 -4.89 -12.97
C GLY A 320 1.30 -5.31 -11.49
N PHE A 321 0.55 -4.60 -10.64
CA PHE A 321 0.47 -4.89 -9.21
C PHE A 321 -0.95 -5.35 -8.82
N GLY A 322 -1.04 -6.46 -8.06
CA GLY A 322 -2.31 -7.07 -7.67
C GLY A 322 -3.01 -7.92 -8.76
N LEU A 323 -2.37 -8.13 -9.92
CA LEU A 323 -2.93 -8.91 -11.05
C LEU A 323 -2.48 -10.38 -11.10
N GLY A 324 -1.61 -10.79 -10.18
CA GLY A 324 -1.16 -12.18 -10.04
C GLY A 324 -2.18 -13.03 -9.28
N VAL A 325 -1.71 -13.78 -8.28
CA VAL A 325 -2.56 -14.63 -7.42
C VAL A 325 -3.60 -13.84 -6.60
N TRP A 326 -3.55 -12.51 -6.62
CA TRP A 326 -4.43 -11.64 -5.85
C TRP A 326 -5.74 -11.27 -6.55
N LYS A 327 -5.88 -11.46 -7.86
CA LYS A 327 -7.12 -11.16 -8.60
C LYS A 327 -8.20 -12.23 -8.43
N ILE A 328 -9.47 -11.87 -8.63
CA ILE A 328 -10.61 -12.80 -8.62
C ILE A 328 -11.18 -13.06 -10.01
N SER A 329 -10.90 -12.18 -10.98
CA SER A 329 -11.43 -12.29 -12.34
C SER A 329 -10.54 -11.55 -13.35
N HIS A 330 -10.53 -12.01 -14.60
CA HIS A 330 -9.68 -11.49 -15.66
C HIS A 330 -10.00 -10.05 -16.09
N HIS A 331 -11.23 -9.57 -15.88
CA HIS A 331 -11.61 -8.20 -16.25
C HIS A 331 -10.80 -7.12 -15.50
N GLN A 332 -10.21 -7.47 -14.35
CA GLN A 332 -9.32 -6.61 -13.59
C GLN A 332 -8.08 -6.18 -14.38
N GLU A 333 -7.59 -7.01 -15.31
CA GLU A 333 -6.46 -6.66 -16.18
C GLU A 333 -6.82 -5.48 -17.08
N LYS A 334 -8.03 -5.50 -17.65
CA LYS A 334 -8.54 -4.38 -18.46
C LYS A 334 -8.73 -3.13 -17.61
N LEU A 335 -9.37 -3.25 -16.44
CA LEU A 335 -9.56 -2.11 -15.53
C LEU A 335 -8.23 -1.49 -15.11
N PHE A 336 -7.21 -2.32 -14.85
CA PHE A 336 -5.87 -1.84 -14.53
C PHE A 336 -5.28 -1.01 -15.67
N MET A 337 -5.26 -1.56 -16.89
CA MET A 337 -4.71 -0.86 -18.07
C MET A 337 -5.48 0.42 -18.38
N ASP A 338 -6.80 0.37 -18.34
CA ASP A 338 -7.67 1.53 -18.56
C ASP A 338 -7.42 2.61 -17.50
N THR A 339 -7.29 2.23 -16.22
CA THR A 339 -7.01 3.18 -15.14
C THR A 339 -5.64 3.82 -15.35
N PHE A 340 -4.62 3.03 -15.69
CA PHE A 340 -3.28 3.54 -15.95
C PHE A 340 -3.26 4.55 -17.10
N ALA A 341 -3.92 4.23 -18.23
CA ALA A 341 -4.04 5.14 -19.36
C ALA A 341 -4.77 6.45 -18.98
N LYS A 342 -5.89 6.36 -18.25
CA LYS A 342 -6.62 7.54 -17.75
C LYS A 342 -5.75 8.42 -16.86
N ARG A 343 -4.92 7.84 -15.99
CA ARG A 343 -4.06 8.59 -15.07
C ARG A 343 -2.88 9.25 -15.78
N ILE A 344 -2.25 8.57 -16.75
CA ILE A 344 -1.23 9.18 -17.61
C ILE A 344 -1.83 10.38 -18.35
N GLU A 345 -2.97 10.21 -19.02
CA GLU A 345 -3.61 11.29 -19.79
C GLU A 345 -3.94 12.48 -18.89
N PHE A 346 -4.54 12.21 -17.72
CA PHE A 346 -4.91 13.24 -16.76
C PHE A 346 -3.71 14.01 -16.20
N LEU A 347 -2.62 13.31 -15.84
CA LEU A 347 -1.45 13.93 -15.24
C LEU A 347 -0.46 14.48 -16.26
N SER A 348 -0.60 14.16 -17.55
CA SER A 348 0.37 14.45 -18.62
C SER A 348 0.94 15.87 -18.63
N GLN A 349 0.12 16.88 -18.33
CA GLN A 349 0.55 18.29 -18.27
C GLN A 349 1.54 18.61 -17.13
N ASN A 350 1.72 17.69 -16.18
CA ASN A 350 2.61 17.84 -15.03
C ASN A 350 3.71 16.76 -14.99
N LEU A 351 3.85 15.96 -16.04
CA LEU A 351 4.79 14.82 -16.13
C LEU A 351 5.93 15.13 -17.12
N ASP A 352 6.60 16.27 -16.94
CA ASP A 352 7.65 16.79 -17.84
C ASP A 352 8.94 15.94 -17.88
N TYR A 353 9.15 15.06 -16.91
CA TYR A 353 10.37 14.27 -16.73
C TYR A 353 10.14 12.76 -16.87
N ILE A 354 9.12 12.36 -17.62
CA ILE A 354 8.88 10.96 -18.00
C ILE A 354 9.14 10.79 -19.49
N ASP A 355 9.90 9.75 -19.85
CA ASP A 355 10.13 9.40 -21.26
C ASP A 355 8.88 8.73 -21.84
N ALA A 356 8.37 9.29 -22.94
CA ALA A 356 7.05 8.98 -23.51
C ALA A 356 7.07 7.85 -24.54
#